data_AF-A0A4Q9XM73-F1
#
_entry.id   AF-A0A4Q9XM73-F1
#
_cell.length_a   1.000
_cell.length_b   1.000
_cell.length_c   1.000
_cell.angle_alpha   90.00
_cell.angle_beta   90.00
_cell.angle_gamma   90.00
#
_symmetry.space_group_name_H-M   'P 1'
#
loop_
_entity.id
_entity.type
_entity.pdbx_description
1 polymer ?
#
loop_
_entity_poly.entity_id
_entity_poly.type
_entity_poly.pdbx_seq_one_letter_code
_entity_poly.pdbx_strand_id
1 'polypeptide(L)'
;MRKKLALSMTVASLNVLAQSLPAEVNFQSVTRQGATIYASGTQGSVYRSDDNGANWQQIALPSDAASLQIRDIAITGEQKLLAMSAGEGNQSRLYYSADAGANWQTVLSGSEHSFFDCVDFHGAQGWLYGDSDEQGLAVYHSSDAGLSWQRAEQLPDALVHEGGFASSGTCVDSQSAGDVLVGTGNGPTSRLLMRFEGVWQAIDTPLGGGEASGVFSVHKRNDQVLVAGGSLKTPQQAAKAYIYHLADKRWQALDNVPLNGAVYGTAMDARGWYISNPEGIARWDGQKWHKISDNNTWSMTCGETDCIGVGAKGSVTRF
;
A
#
# COMPACT_ATOMS: atom_id res chain seq x y z
N MET A 1 -12.38 39.75 -36.95
CA MET A 1 -11.43 39.21 -35.95
C MET A 1 -12.20 38.82 -34.69
N ARG A 2 -12.48 37.53 -34.46
CA ARG A 2 -13.09 37.04 -33.20
C ARG A 2 -11.97 36.79 -32.19
N LYS A 3 -11.93 37.56 -31.11
CA LYS A 3 -11.04 37.29 -29.95
C LYS A 3 -11.54 36.02 -29.26
N LYS A 4 -10.70 34.98 -29.20
CA LYS A 4 -10.92 33.82 -28.34
C LYS A 4 -10.78 34.27 -26.89
N LEU A 5 -11.86 34.15 -26.11
CA LEU A 5 -11.79 34.17 -24.65
C LEU A 5 -11.06 32.89 -24.21
N ALA A 6 -9.90 33.04 -23.58
CA ALA A 6 -9.26 31.95 -22.86
C ALA A 6 -9.98 31.80 -21.52
N LEU A 7 -10.70 30.69 -21.34
CA LEU A 7 -11.25 30.31 -20.05
C LEU A 7 -10.08 29.82 -19.18
N SER A 8 -9.65 30.64 -18.23
CA SER A 8 -8.70 30.22 -17.20
C SER A 8 -9.42 29.26 -16.26
N MET A 9 -9.17 27.96 -16.38
CA MET A 9 -9.56 26.99 -15.36
C MET A 9 -8.69 27.21 -14.12
N THR A 10 -9.26 27.83 -13.08
CA THR A 10 -8.70 27.80 -11.74
C THR A 10 -8.70 26.36 -11.24
N VAL A 11 -7.52 25.82 -10.94
CA VAL A 11 -7.37 24.54 -10.23
C VAL A 11 -8.04 24.73 -8.86
N ALA A 12 -9.13 24.01 -8.60
CA ALA A 12 -9.69 23.96 -7.26
C ALA A 12 -8.63 23.33 -6.33
N SER A 13 -8.15 24.11 -5.36
CA SER A 13 -7.27 23.62 -4.31
C SER A 13 -8.03 22.60 -3.47
N LEU A 14 -7.44 21.41 -3.29
CA LEU A 14 -7.94 20.40 -2.35
C LEU A 14 -7.87 21.00 -0.94
N ASN A 15 -8.98 20.98 -0.20
CA ASN A 15 -8.99 21.45 1.18
C ASN A 15 -8.39 20.36 2.06
N VAL A 16 -7.18 20.59 2.55
CA VAL A 16 -6.47 19.66 3.42
C VAL A 16 -6.85 19.92 4.87
N LEU A 17 -7.39 18.90 5.56
CA LEU A 17 -7.72 18.95 7.00
C LEU A 17 -6.85 17.92 7.73
N ALA A 18 -6.13 18.37 8.76
CA ALA A 18 -5.29 17.51 9.58
C ALA A 18 -5.88 17.31 10.97
N GLN A 19 -5.83 16.06 11.44
CA GLN A 19 -6.19 15.61 12.77
C GLN A 19 -5.03 14.78 13.34
N SER A 20 -4.93 14.73 14.66
CA SER A 20 -3.99 13.86 15.36
C SER A 20 -4.77 12.89 16.27
N LEU A 21 -4.52 11.60 16.09
CA LEU A 21 -4.80 10.56 17.09
C LEU A 21 -3.59 10.46 18.05
N PRO A 22 -3.57 9.55 19.05
CA PRO A 22 -2.49 9.53 20.04
C PRO A 22 -1.10 9.56 19.39
N ALA A 23 -0.29 10.55 19.78
CA ALA A 23 0.93 10.94 19.08
C ALA A 23 2.06 9.90 19.19
N GLU A 24 1.91 8.91 20.06
CA GLU A 24 2.79 7.76 20.22
C GLU A 24 2.56 6.67 19.15
N VAL A 25 1.42 6.71 18.45
CA VAL A 25 1.11 5.77 17.37
C VAL A 25 1.64 6.31 16.05
N ASN A 26 2.48 5.54 15.37
CA ASN A 26 2.76 5.79 13.95
C ASN A 26 1.86 4.89 13.11
N PHE A 27 0.97 5.48 12.33
CA PHE A 27 0.10 4.74 11.43
C PHE A 27 0.84 4.34 10.17
N GLN A 28 0.61 3.10 9.75
CA GLN A 28 1.35 2.40 8.70
C GLN A 28 0.43 2.00 7.54
N SER A 29 -0.85 1.75 7.80
CA SER A 29 -1.83 1.43 6.76
C SER A 29 -3.17 2.09 7.04
N VAL A 30 -3.90 2.39 5.98
CA VAL A 30 -5.27 2.89 6.01
C VAL A 30 -6.08 2.29 4.88
N THR A 31 -7.29 1.83 5.18
CA THR A 31 -8.23 1.28 4.20
C THR A 31 -9.62 1.82 4.44
N ARG A 32 -10.50 1.77 3.42
CA ARG A 32 -11.87 2.28 3.54
C ARG A 32 -12.89 1.47 2.75
N GLN A 33 -14.12 1.52 3.23
CA GLN A 33 -15.31 1.09 2.50
C GLN A 33 -16.44 2.11 2.76
N GLY A 34 -16.80 2.88 1.74
CA GLY A 34 -17.74 3.99 1.90
C GLY A 34 -17.22 5.03 2.90
N ALA A 35 -18.00 5.33 3.94
CA ALA A 35 -17.62 6.26 5.00
C ALA A 35 -16.81 5.61 6.13
N THR A 36 -16.77 4.27 6.18
CA THR A 36 -16.01 3.55 7.20
C THR A 36 -14.55 3.44 6.79
N ILE A 37 -13.65 3.83 7.69
CA ILE A 37 -12.20 3.83 7.48
C ILE A 37 -11.55 3.10 8.65
N TYR A 38 -10.51 2.32 8.35
CA TYR A 38 -9.65 1.71 9.35
C TYR A 38 -8.21 2.18 9.15
N ALA A 39 -7.51 2.45 10.24
CA ALA A 39 -6.09 2.77 10.24
C ALA A 39 -5.37 1.87 11.24
N SER A 40 -4.19 1.38 10.89
CA SER A 40 -3.39 0.50 11.76
C SER A 40 -1.96 1.00 11.89
N GLY A 41 -1.29 0.61 12.97
CA GLY A 41 0.07 1.06 13.21
C GLY A 41 0.79 0.37 14.36
N THR A 42 1.76 1.09 14.92
CA THR A 42 2.58 0.62 16.05
C THR A 42 1.76 0.33 17.30
N GLN A 43 2.30 -0.47 18.23
CA GLN A 43 1.69 -0.76 19.53
C GLN A 43 0.33 -1.47 19.42
N GLY A 44 0.21 -2.44 18.50
CA GLY A 44 -1.03 -3.19 18.31
C GLY A 44 -2.23 -2.32 17.94
N SER A 45 -2.01 -1.14 17.38
CA SER A 45 -3.06 -0.13 17.24
C SER A 45 -3.88 -0.34 15.97
N VAL A 46 -5.19 -0.43 16.14
CA VAL A 46 -6.19 -0.34 15.06
C VAL A 46 -7.25 0.67 15.49
N TYR A 47 -7.58 1.59 14.59
CA TYR A 47 -8.60 2.61 14.79
C TYR A 47 -9.62 2.53 13.67
N ARG A 48 -10.87 2.82 13.99
CA ARG A 48 -12.00 2.86 13.06
C ARG A 48 -12.68 4.21 13.12
N SER A 49 -13.09 4.71 11.97
CA SER A 49 -14.02 5.82 11.83
C SER A 49 -15.21 5.35 11.01
N ASP A 50 -16.42 5.79 11.38
CA ASP A 50 -17.66 5.49 10.65
C ASP A 50 -18.26 6.73 9.97
N ASP A 51 -17.60 7.88 10.12
CA ASP A 51 -18.05 9.19 9.65
C ASP A 51 -16.99 9.88 8.78
N ASN A 52 -16.32 9.08 7.95
CA ASN A 52 -15.35 9.52 6.96
C ASN A 52 -14.17 10.30 7.58
N GLY A 53 -13.67 9.78 8.69
CA GLY A 53 -12.45 10.25 9.36
C GLY A 53 -12.67 11.42 10.32
N ALA A 54 -13.91 11.81 10.61
CA ALA A 54 -14.19 12.93 11.51
C ALA A 54 -14.05 12.52 12.99
N ASN A 55 -14.49 11.31 13.34
CA ASN A 55 -14.33 10.72 14.67
C ASN A 55 -13.73 9.31 14.54
N TRP A 56 -12.88 8.97 15.50
CA TRP A 56 -12.18 7.68 15.52
C TRP A 56 -12.33 7.00 16.87
N GLN A 57 -12.46 5.68 16.82
CA GLN A 57 -12.50 4.80 17.98
C GLN A 57 -11.42 3.72 17.83
N GLN A 58 -10.69 3.44 18.91
CA GLN A 58 -9.73 2.35 18.92
C GLN A 58 -10.47 1.01 18.97
N ILE A 59 -10.01 0.04 18.17
CA ILE A 59 -10.45 -1.34 18.20
C ILE A 59 -9.36 -2.17 18.88
N ALA A 60 -9.75 -2.99 19.84
CA ALA A 60 -8.81 -3.89 20.52
C ALA A 60 -8.49 -5.10 19.65
N LEU A 61 -7.20 -5.34 19.45
CA LEU A 61 -6.67 -6.63 18.98
C LEU A 61 -6.46 -7.58 20.18
N PRO A 62 -6.23 -8.88 19.94
CA PRO A 62 -5.83 -9.81 20.99
C PRO A 62 -4.61 -9.31 21.77
N SER A 63 -4.51 -9.67 23.06
CA SER A 63 -3.46 -9.16 23.95
C SER A 63 -2.04 -9.49 23.50
N ASP A 64 -1.87 -10.56 22.72
CA ASP A 64 -0.59 -10.97 22.16
C ASP A 64 -0.12 -10.09 20.98
N ALA A 65 -0.96 -9.16 20.52
CA ALA A 65 -0.67 -8.18 19.49
C ALA A 65 -0.21 -6.81 20.05
N ALA A 66 -0.31 -6.59 21.37
CA ALA A 66 -0.11 -5.27 21.99
C ALA A 66 1.29 -4.67 21.73
N SER A 67 2.32 -5.50 21.57
CA SER A 67 3.69 -5.06 21.25
C SER A 67 4.02 -5.11 19.74
N LEU A 68 3.10 -5.61 18.90
CA LEU A 68 3.34 -5.78 17.48
C LEU A 68 3.15 -4.46 16.72
N GLN A 69 3.71 -4.40 15.52
CA GLN A 69 3.45 -3.33 14.56
C GLN A 69 2.44 -3.85 13.54
N ILE A 70 1.20 -3.37 13.60
CA ILE A 70 0.15 -3.73 12.65
C ILE A 70 0.38 -2.93 11.37
N ARG A 71 1.21 -3.48 10.49
CA ARG A 71 1.67 -2.81 9.27
C ARG A 71 0.62 -2.75 8.19
N ASP A 72 -0.41 -3.59 8.27
CA ASP A 72 -1.51 -3.55 7.31
C ASP A 72 -2.87 -3.88 7.92
N ILE A 73 -3.93 -3.31 7.32
CA ILE A 73 -5.32 -3.54 7.68
C ILE A 73 -6.16 -3.54 6.40
N ALA A 74 -6.86 -4.64 6.13
CA ALA A 74 -7.69 -4.82 4.95
C ALA A 74 -9.14 -5.11 5.33
N ILE A 75 -10.07 -4.57 4.53
CA ILE A 75 -11.49 -4.96 4.55
C ILE A 75 -11.66 -6.08 3.53
N THR A 76 -11.92 -7.29 4.00
CA THR A 76 -11.95 -8.50 3.15
C THR A 76 -13.37 -8.92 2.74
N GLY A 77 -14.37 -8.17 3.20
CA GLY A 77 -15.79 -8.39 2.94
C GLY A 77 -16.65 -7.58 3.90
N GLU A 78 -17.98 -7.77 3.83
CA GLU A 78 -18.90 -7.10 4.74
C GLU A 78 -18.58 -7.47 6.20
N GLN A 79 -18.21 -6.47 7.00
CA GLN A 79 -17.76 -6.62 8.40
C GLN A 79 -16.54 -7.52 8.60
N LYS A 80 -15.84 -7.93 7.53
CA LYS A 80 -14.65 -8.77 7.63
C LYS A 80 -13.40 -7.93 7.55
N LEU A 81 -12.48 -8.17 8.48
CA LEU A 81 -11.21 -7.45 8.57
C LEU A 81 -10.06 -8.44 8.67
N LEU A 82 -8.92 -8.03 8.11
CA LEU A 82 -7.65 -8.71 8.31
C LEU A 82 -6.60 -7.69 8.74
N ALA A 83 -6.00 -7.90 9.91
CA ALA A 83 -4.88 -7.11 10.41
C ALA A 83 -3.60 -7.93 10.29
N MET A 84 -2.57 -7.34 9.68
CA MET A 84 -1.27 -7.96 9.51
C MET A 84 -0.24 -7.28 10.38
N SER A 85 0.45 -8.05 11.22
CA SER A 85 1.67 -7.59 11.87
C SER A 85 2.90 -7.98 11.05
N ALA A 86 3.91 -7.12 11.10
CA ALA A 86 5.23 -7.41 10.53
C ALA A 86 6.29 -7.52 11.63
N GLY A 87 7.33 -8.29 11.33
CA GLY A 87 8.45 -8.61 12.22
C GLY A 87 8.93 -10.03 11.95
N GLU A 88 10.16 -10.33 12.37
CA GLU A 88 10.73 -11.66 12.14
C GLU A 88 9.92 -12.75 12.86
N GLY A 89 9.81 -13.90 12.21
CA GLY A 89 9.32 -15.09 12.88
C GLY A 89 7.84 -15.01 13.23
N ASN A 90 7.57 -15.32 14.49
CA ASN A 90 6.24 -15.27 15.06
C ASN A 90 5.70 -13.84 15.26
N GLN A 91 6.44 -12.78 14.93
CA GLN A 91 5.92 -11.41 14.91
C GLN A 91 5.17 -11.11 13.61
N SER A 92 5.42 -11.86 12.54
CA SER A 92 4.60 -11.88 11.34
C SER A 92 3.34 -12.70 11.59
N ARG A 93 2.18 -12.05 11.62
CA ARG A 93 0.89 -12.70 11.90
C ARG A 93 -0.23 -12.06 11.10
N LEU A 94 -1.24 -12.87 10.79
CA LEU A 94 -2.52 -12.41 10.30
C LEU A 94 -3.61 -12.68 11.34
N TYR A 95 -4.31 -11.62 11.72
CA TYR A 95 -5.48 -11.66 12.56
C TYR A 95 -6.70 -11.39 11.71
N TYR A 96 -7.71 -12.26 11.79
CA TYR A 96 -8.97 -12.14 11.06
C TYR A 96 -10.12 -11.85 12.01
N SER A 97 -11.03 -10.98 11.61
CA SER A 97 -12.31 -10.70 12.27
C SER A 97 -13.45 -10.83 11.26
N ALA A 98 -14.58 -11.39 11.71
CA ALA A 98 -15.81 -11.50 10.92
C ALA A 98 -16.93 -10.54 11.38
N ASP A 99 -16.63 -9.67 12.34
CA ASP A 99 -17.60 -8.83 13.07
C ASP A 99 -17.07 -7.42 13.32
N ALA A 100 -16.45 -6.85 12.28
CA ALA A 100 -15.92 -5.49 12.22
C ALA A 100 -14.92 -5.16 13.35
N GLY A 101 -14.14 -6.15 13.75
CA GLY A 101 -13.07 -6.04 14.73
C GLY A 101 -13.50 -6.28 16.19
N ALA A 102 -14.73 -6.76 16.43
CA ALA A 102 -15.18 -7.07 17.79
C ALA A 102 -14.51 -8.33 18.35
N ASN A 103 -14.29 -9.34 17.51
CA ASN A 103 -13.56 -10.56 17.84
C ASN A 103 -12.53 -10.87 16.75
N TRP A 104 -11.38 -11.40 17.17
CA TRP A 104 -10.26 -11.72 16.30
C TRP A 104 -9.77 -13.14 16.54
N GLN A 105 -9.28 -13.78 15.47
CA GLN A 105 -8.55 -15.05 15.53
C GLN A 105 -7.30 -14.97 14.66
N THR A 106 -6.23 -15.63 15.10
CA THR A 106 -5.02 -15.77 14.28
C THR A 106 -5.26 -16.81 13.19
N VAL A 107 -5.07 -16.44 11.93
CA VAL A 107 -5.28 -17.32 10.76
C VAL A 107 -3.98 -17.74 10.08
N LEU A 108 -2.91 -16.98 10.31
CA LEU A 108 -1.56 -17.31 9.84
C LEU A 108 -0.52 -16.73 10.78
N SER A 109 0.55 -17.48 11.02
CA SER A 109 1.75 -17.03 11.74
C SER A 109 2.98 -17.40 10.93
N GLY A 110 3.95 -16.50 10.88
CA GLY A 110 5.24 -16.72 10.22
C GLY A 110 6.05 -17.83 10.88
N SER A 111 6.82 -18.55 10.07
CA SER A 111 7.92 -19.41 10.51
C SER A 111 9.12 -18.55 10.93
N GLU A 112 10.16 -19.14 11.53
CA GLU A 112 11.35 -18.44 12.06
C GLU A 112 11.96 -17.39 11.11
N HIS A 113 11.95 -17.63 9.80
CA HIS A 113 12.54 -16.73 8.79
C HIS A 113 11.51 -15.91 8.01
N SER A 114 10.23 -15.93 8.41
CA SER A 114 9.18 -15.15 7.75
C SER A 114 9.24 -13.67 8.14
N PHE A 115 8.97 -12.81 7.16
CA PHE A 115 8.65 -11.40 7.36
C PHE A 115 7.52 -11.00 6.41
N PHE A 116 6.36 -10.61 6.91
CA PHE A 116 5.22 -10.19 6.08
C PHE A 116 5.26 -8.69 5.80
N ASP A 117 5.04 -8.30 4.55
CA ASP A 117 5.17 -6.92 4.08
C ASP A 117 3.85 -6.25 3.75
N CYS A 118 2.99 -6.90 2.96
CA CYS A 118 1.74 -6.32 2.49
C CYS A 118 0.67 -7.39 2.34
N VAL A 119 -0.59 -6.98 2.53
CA VAL A 119 -1.75 -7.81 2.22
C VAL A 119 -2.83 -6.97 1.56
N ASP A 120 -3.40 -7.47 0.47
CA ASP A 120 -4.49 -6.78 -0.21
C ASP A 120 -5.59 -7.76 -0.66
N PHE A 121 -6.79 -7.23 -0.91
CA PHE A 121 -7.97 -8.01 -1.25
C PHE A 121 -8.78 -7.41 -2.39
N HIS A 122 -9.24 -8.30 -3.27
CA HIS A 122 -10.31 -8.02 -4.23
C HIS A 122 -11.49 -8.97 -3.99
N GLY A 123 -12.49 -8.50 -3.24
CA GLY A 123 -13.56 -9.36 -2.74
C GLY A 123 -13.00 -10.44 -1.82
N ALA A 124 -13.31 -11.71 -2.09
CA ALA A 124 -12.80 -12.84 -1.30
C ALA A 124 -11.38 -13.29 -1.67
N GLN A 125 -10.81 -12.74 -2.75
CA GLN A 125 -9.46 -13.06 -3.21
C GLN A 125 -8.47 -12.18 -2.45
N GLY A 126 -7.58 -12.78 -1.67
CA GLY A 126 -6.55 -12.09 -0.90
C GLY A 126 -5.15 -12.54 -1.31
N TRP A 127 -4.21 -11.60 -1.31
CA TRP A 127 -2.80 -11.88 -1.57
C TRP A 127 -1.94 -11.27 -0.47
N LEU A 128 -1.04 -12.09 0.07
CA LEU A 128 -0.04 -11.70 1.06
C LEU A 128 1.34 -11.83 0.42
N TYR A 129 2.18 -10.83 0.61
CA TYR A 129 3.59 -10.87 0.22
C TYR A 129 4.49 -10.61 1.43
N GLY A 130 5.63 -11.29 1.44
CA GLY A 130 6.70 -11.11 2.41
C GLY A 130 8.08 -11.35 1.80
N ASP A 131 9.11 -11.19 2.63
CA ASP A 131 10.50 -11.44 2.25
C ASP A 131 10.71 -12.90 1.81
N SER A 132 11.55 -13.09 0.79
CA SER A 132 11.86 -14.44 0.29
C SER A 132 12.62 -15.25 1.34
N ASP A 133 12.30 -16.54 1.42
CA ASP A 133 12.89 -17.51 2.34
C ASP A 133 13.60 -18.64 1.58
N GLU A 134 13.96 -19.73 2.26
CA GLU A 134 14.63 -20.88 1.62
C GLU A 134 13.77 -21.56 0.54
N GLN A 135 12.46 -21.29 0.51
CA GLN A 135 11.53 -21.81 -0.48
C GLN A 135 11.33 -20.82 -1.65
N GLY A 136 12.04 -19.69 -1.69
CA GLY A 136 11.92 -18.65 -2.71
C GLY A 136 10.96 -17.53 -2.30
N LEU A 137 10.21 -16.97 -3.26
CA LEU A 137 9.30 -15.85 -3.00
C LEU A 137 8.17 -16.24 -2.04
N ALA A 138 7.98 -15.50 -0.95
CA ALA A 138 6.92 -15.71 0.02
C ALA A 138 5.63 -14.99 -0.41
N VAL A 139 4.92 -15.58 -1.38
CA VAL A 139 3.59 -15.10 -1.82
C VAL A 139 2.54 -16.11 -1.40
N TYR A 140 1.47 -15.66 -0.74
CA TYR A 140 0.34 -16.48 -0.32
C TYR A 140 -0.96 -15.97 -0.91
N HIS A 141 -1.88 -16.89 -1.16
CA HIS A 141 -3.21 -16.64 -1.70
C HIS A 141 -4.28 -17.12 -0.71
N SER A 142 -5.34 -16.34 -0.61
CA SER A 142 -6.59 -16.70 0.06
C SER A 142 -7.74 -16.58 -0.93
N SER A 143 -8.65 -17.55 -0.90
CA SER A 143 -9.88 -17.54 -1.72
C SER A 143 -11.16 -17.40 -0.88
N ASP A 144 -11.02 -17.25 0.44
CA ASP A 144 -12.10 -17.28 1.42
C ASP A 144 -12.12 -16.02 2.32
N ALA A 145 -11.71 -14.88 1.74
CA ALA A 145 -11.66 -13.58 2.42
C ALA A 145 -10.68 -13.53 3.60
N GLY A 146 -9.58 -14.29 3.51
CA GLY A 146 -8.48 -14.23 4.47
C GLY A 146 -8.61 -15.22 5.63
N LEU A 147 -9.59 -16.14 5.59
CA LEU A 147 -9.79 -17.14 6.64
C LEU A 147 -8.75 -18.26 6.56
N SER A 148 -8.28 -18.60 5.36
CA SER A 148 -7.17 -19.52 5.13
C SER A 148 -6.22 -19.04 4.05
N TRP A 149 -4.97 -19.49 4.13
CA TRP A 149 -3.86 -19.05 3.28
C TRP A 149 -3.02 -20.22 2.79
N GLN A 150 -2.63 -20.16 1.52
CA GLN A 150 -1.75 -21.15 0.90
C GLN A 150 -0.65 -20.43 0.13
N ARG A 151 0.59 -20.93 0.22
CA ARG A 151 1.69 -20.39 -0.57
C ARG A 151 1.39 -20.61 -2.06
N ALA A 152 1.57 -19.59 -2.87
CA ALA A 152 1.31 -19.66 -4.28
C ALA A 152 2.32 -20.56 -4.99
N GLU A 153 1.84 -21.28 -6.00
CA GLU A 153 2.64 -22.16 -6.83
C GLU A 153 3.10 -21.46 -8.11
N GLN A 154 4.10 -22.05 -8.77
CA GLN A 154 4.61 -21.61 -10.08
C GLN A 154 5.10 -20.15 -10.09
N LEU A 155 5.57 -19.68 -8.93
CA LEU A 155 6.20 -18.38 -8.79
C LEU A 155 7.51 -18.33 -9.61
N PRO A 156 7.91 -17.15 -10.11
CA PRO A 156 9.25 -16.94 -10.62
C PRO A 156 10.29 -17.23 -9.54
N ASP A 157 11.51 -17.60 -9.95
CA ASP A 157 12.61 -17.75 -8.99
C ASP A 157 12.86 -16.41 -8.26
N ALA A 158 13.10 -16.51 -6.95
CA ALA A 158 13.50 -15.38 -6.14
C ALA A 158 14.92 -14.96 -6.51
N LEU A 159 15.16 -13.65 -6.56
CA LEU A 159 16.51 -13.11 -6.56
C LEU A 159 17.10 -13.20 -5.14
N VAL A 160 18.43 -13.18 -5.07
CA VAL A 160 19.14 -13.15 -3.79
C VAL A 160 18.70 -11.92 -2.97
N HIS A 161 18.26 -12.16 -1.73
CA HIS A 161 17.73 -11.15 -0.81
C HIS A 161 16.46 -10.44 -1.30
N GLU A 162 15.73 -10.98 -2.28
CA GLU A 162 14.51 -10.34 -2.74
C GLU A 162 13.41 -10.32 -1.68
N GLY A 163 12.77 -9.18 -1.51
CA GLY A 163 11.74 -8.99 -0.50
C GLY A 163 10.87 -7.77 -0.74
N GLY A 164 10.03 -7.47 0.26
CA GLY A 164 9.05 -6.40 0.21
C GLY A 164 9.41 -5.21 1.08
N PHE A 165 8.44 -4.31 1.22
CA PHE A 165 8.55 -3.18 2.14
C PHE A 165 7.22 -2.91 2.82
N ALA A 166 7.13 -3.26 4.11
CA ALA A 166 5.98 -3.01 5.00
C ALA A 166 5.76 -1.51 5.34
N SER A 167 5.68 -0.64 4.35
CA SER A 167 5.63 0.83 4.51
C SER A 167 4.21 1.41 4.45
N SER A 168 3.31 0.75 3.72
CA SER A 168 1.98 1.31 3.43
C SER A 168 0.86 0.29 3.19
N GLY A 169 1.19 -1.00 3.06
CA GLY A 169 0.31 -2.06 2.56
C GLY A 169 0.17 -2.12 1.04
N THR A 170 0.67 -1.12 0.31
CA THR A 170 0.42 -1.00 -1.14
C THR A 170 1.48 -1.64 -2.04
N CYS A 171 2.35 -2.51 -1.51
CA CYS A 171 3.31 -3.27 -2.33
C CYS A 171 2.68 -4.49 -3.02
N VAL A 172 1.42 -4.80 -2.69
CA VAL A 172 0.56 -5.77 -3.38
C VAL A 172 -0.68 -5.04 -3.86
N ASP A 173 -1.15 -5.39 -5.07
CA ASP A 173 -2.41 -4.90 -5.63
C ASP A 173 -3.20 -6.08 -6.20
N SER A 174 -4.22 -6.48 -5.45
CA SER A 174 -5.10 -7.60 -5.75
C SER A 174 -6.17 -7.21 -6.76
N GLN A 175 -6.37 -8.08 -7.75
CA GLN A 175 -7.28 -7.83 -8.86
C GLN A 175 -8.37 -8.90 -8.92
N SER A 176 -9.37 -8.65 -9.76
CA SER A 176 -10.43 -9.63 -10.04
C SER A 176 -9.86 -10.96 -10.56
N ALA A 177 -10.65 -12.03 -10.49
CA ALA A 177 -10.27 -13.37 -10.98
C ALA A 177 -8.99 -13.97 -10.35
N GLY A 178 -8.53 -13.43 -9.21
CA GLY A 178 -7.31 -13.89 -8.54
C GLY A 178 -6.04 -13.41 -9.24
N ASP A 179 -6.12 -12.39 -10.09
CA ASP A 179 -4.95 -11.71 -10.62
C ASP A 179 -4.30 -10.84 -9.54
N VAL A 180 -3.00 -10.60 -9.64
CA VAL A 180 -2.26 -9.79 -8.65
C VAL A 180 -1.02 -9.15 -9.24
N LEU A 181 -0.65 -8.00 -8.69
CA LEU A 181 0.63 -7.35 -8.90
C LEU A 181 1.39 -7.27 -7.58
N VAL A 182 2.70 -7.50 -7.62
CA VAL A 182 3.58 -7.40 -6.45
C VAL A 182 4.83 -6.61 -6.82
N GLY A 183 5.13 -5.57 -6.05
CA GLY A 183 6.38 -4.84 -6.12
C GLY A 183 7.44 -5.45 -5.22
N THR A 184 8.63 -5.72 -5.75
CA THR A 184 9.75 -6.30 -4.98
C THR A 184 10.97 -5.38 -4.97
N GLY A 185 11.87 -5.61 -4.02
CA GLY A 185 13.14 -4.91 -3.89
C GLY A 185 14.19 -5.75 -3.18
N ASN A 186 15.19 -5.09 -2.60
CA ASN A 186 16.34 -5.64 -1.88
C ASN A 186 17.31 -6.48 -2.73
N GLY A 187 16.83 -7.19 -3.76
CA GLY A 187 17.63 -7.93 -4.71
C GLY A 187 18.45 -7.04 -5.66
N PRO A 188 19.31 -7.64 -6.52
CA PRO A 188 20.18 -6.90 -7.44
C PRO A 188 19.41 -5.95 -8.38
N THR A 189 18.21 -6.34 -8.77
CA THR A 189 17.20 -5.50 -9.42
C THR A 189 15.92 -5.48 -8.57
N SER A 190 15.08 -4.48 -8.81
CA SER A 190 13.71 -4.48 -8.29
C SER A 190 12.76 -4.99 -9.37
N ARG A 191 11.73 -5.75 -9.00
CA ARG A 191 10.81 -6.37 -9.98
C ARG A 191 9.36 -5.98 -9.73
N LEU A 192 8.60 -5.97 -10.82
CA LEU A 192 7.14 -6.09 -10.81
C LEU A 192 6.81 -7.54 -11.13
N LEU A 193 6.27 -8.26 -10.16
CA LEU A 193 5.68 -9.58 -10.37
C LEU A 193 4.21 -9.39 -10.75
N MET A 194 3.74 -10.18 -11.70
CA MET A 194 2.37 -10.11 -12.17
C MET A 194 1.83 -11.51 -12.33
N ARG A 195 0.62 -11.74 -11.85
CA ARG A 195 -0.18 -12.93 -12.17
C ARG A 195 -1.42 -12.48 -12.92
N PHE A 196 -1.53 -12.91 -14.17
CA PHE A 196 -2.73 -12.71 -14.98
C PHE A 196 -3.18 -14.04 -15.56
N GLU A 197 -4.47 -14.35 -15.43
CA GLU A 197 -5.07 -15.58 -15.95
C GLU A 197 -4.34 -16.85 -15.46
N GLY A 198 -3.83 -16.81 -14.23
CA GLY A 198 -3.10 -17.92 -13.63
C GLY A 198 -1.61 -17.99 -13.93
N VAL A 199 -1.09 -17.10 -14.78
CA VAL A 199 0.31 -17.16 -15.24
C VAL A 199 1.14 -16.06 -14.57
N TRP A 200 2.23 -16.47 -13.93
CA TRP A 200 3.21 -15.55 -13.33
C TRP A 200 4.22 -15.04 -14.34
N GLN A 201 4.57 -13.76 -14.20
CA GLN A 201 5.66 -13.09 -14.92
C GLN A 201 6.41 -12.19 -13.94
N ALA A 202 7.72 -12.04 -14.15
CA ALA A 202 8.56 -11.08 -13.44
C ALA A 202 9.20 -10.12 -14.45
N ILE A 203 9.14 -8.82 -14.15
CA ILE A 203 9.68 -7.77 -15.01
C ILE A 203 10.57 -6.87 -14.16
N ASP A 204 11.82 -6.69 -14.59
CA ASP A 204 12.70 -5.71 -13.96
C ASP A 204 12.12 -4.29 -14.13
N THR A 205 12.13 -3.53 -13.04
CA THR A 205 11.65 -2.15 -13.07
C THR A 205 12.81 -1.17 -13.28
N PRO A 206 12.53 0.06 -13.76
CA PRO A 206 13.54 1.12 -13.83
C PRO A 206 13.96 1.67 -12.45
N LEU A 207 13.35 1.22 -11.36
CA LEU A 207 13.83 1.51 -10.00
C LEU A 207 15.08 0.66 -9.71
N GLY A 208 16.06 1.26 -9.05
CA GLY A 208 17.27 0.53 -8.65
C GLY A 208 16.94 -0.56 -7.63
N GLY A 209 17.67 -1.67 -7.69
CA GLY A 209 17.70 -2.68 -6.63
C GLY A 209 18.73 -2.34 -5.55
N GLY A 210 18.97 -3.31 -4.68
CA GLY A 210 19.88 -3.24 -3.54
C GLY A 210 19.16 -3.05 -2.21
N GLU A 211 19.90 -3.24 -1.13
CA GLU A 211 19.37 -3.18 0.24
C GLU A 211 18.55 -1.91 0.50
N ALA A 212 17.36 -2.08 1.07
CA ALA A 212 16.40 -1.03 1.37
C ALA A 212 15.98 -0.20 0.12
N SER A 213 16.03 -0.82 -1.06
CA SER A 213 15.73 -0.18 -2.34
C SER A 213 14.89 -1.06 -3.26
N GLY A 214 13.92 -0.47 -3.95
CA GLY A 214 13.10 -1.15 -4.94
C GLY A 214 11.69 -0.56 -5.07
N VAL A 215 10.73 -1.42 -5.38
CA VAL A 215 9.32 -1.06 -5.48
C VAL A 215 8.65 -1.14 -4.11
N PHE A 216 8.13 -0.01 -3.63
CA PHE A 216 7.40 0.06 -2.35
C PHE A 216 5.89 0.04 -2.56
N SER A 217 5.44 0.43 -3.75
CA SER A 217 4.02 0.58 -4.03
C SER A 217 3.70 0.30 -5.48
N VAL A 218 2.62 -0.43 -5.71
CA VAL A 218 2.04 -0.77 -7.01
C VAL A 218 0.55 -0.49 -7.02
N HIS A 219 0.02 -0.03 -8.15
CA HIS A 219 -1.42 0.20 -8.30
C HIS A 219 -1.85 0.16 -9.77
N LYS A 220 -2.83 -0.65 -10.13
CA LYS A 220 -3.34 -0.79 -11.49
C LYS A 220 -4.57 0.07 -11.74
N ARG A 221 -4.58 0.72 -12.90
CA ARG A 221 -5.76 1.35 -13.47
C ARG A 221 -5.84 1.00 -14.94
N ASN A 222 -6.89 0.28 -15.33
CA ASN A 222 -7.08 -0.21 -16.71
C ASN A 222 -5.84 -1.02 -17.18
N ASP A 223 -5.20 -0.56 -18.25
CA ASP A 223 -4.00 -1.13 -18.89
C ASP A 223 -2.68 -0.55 -18.34
N GLN A 224 -2.74 0.27 -17.30
CA GLN A 224 -1.59 0.95 -16.71
C GLN A 224 -1.34 0.46 -15.28
N VAL A 225 -0.08 0.26 -14.94
CA VAL A 225 0.38 -0.05 -13.58
C VAL A 225 1.29 1.07 -13.10
N LEU A 226 0.89 1.77 -12.04
CA LEU A 226 1.76 2.65 -11.27
C LEU A 226 2.76 1.79 -10.53
N VAL A 227 4.03 2.14 -10.64
CA VAL A 227 5.10 1.57 -9.83
C VAL A 227 5.88 2.72 -9.23
N ALA A 228 5.97 2.74 -7.91
CA ALA A 228 6.66 3.78 -7.17
C ALA A 228 7.51 3.19 -6.04
N GLY A 229 8.60 3.88 -5.72
CA GLY A 229 9.54 3.41 -4.71
C GLY A 229 10.81 4.24 -4.71
N GLY A 230 11.96 3.60 -4.52
CA GLY A 230 13.25 4.28 -4.43
C GLY A 230 14.16 3.58 -3.43
N SER A 231 15.02 4.34 -2.75
CA SER A 231 15.89 3.83 -1.69
C SER A 231 15.67 4.62 -0.41
N LEU A 232 15.54 3.92 0.71
CA LEU A 232 15.51 4.55 2.04
C LEU A 232 16.88 5.10 2.45
N LYS A 233 17.95 4.69 1.76
CA LYS A 233 19.33 5.14 2.05
C LYS A 233 19.68 6.47 1.38
N THR A 234 18.86 6.95 0.45
CA THR A 234 19.10 8.21 -0.28
C THR A 234 17.92 9.18 -0.19
N PRO A 235 17.46 9.56 1.03
CA PRO A 235 16.25 10.34 1.21
C PRO A 235 16.31 11.76 0.60
N GLN A 236 17.50 12.25 0.22
CA GLN A 236 17.68 13.54 -0.45
C GLN A 236 17.53 13.47 -1.98
N GLN A 237 17.50 12.28 -2.58
CA GLN A 237 17.31 12.15 -4.03
C GLN A 237 15.85 12.36 -4.40
N ALA A 238 15.58 12.93 -5.57
CA ALA A 238 14.23 13.07 -6.08
C ALA A 238 13.53 11.69 -6.14
N ALA A 239 12.28 11.65 -5.66
CA ALA A 239 11.44 10.47 -5.71
C ALA A 239 11.16 10.08 -7.17
N LYS A 240 10.86 8.80 -7.38
CA LYS A 240 10.65 8.24 -8.72
C LYS A 240 9.35 7.45 -8.77
N ALA A 241 8.64 7.60 -9.88
CA ALA A 241 7.44 6.85 -10.21
C ALA A 241 7.42 6.57 -11.71
N TYR A 242 6.87 5.42 -12.07
CA TYR A 242 6.77 4.95 -13.45
C TYR A 242 5.39 4.38 -13.73
N ILE A 243 4.96 4.47 -14.98
CA ILE A 243 3.84 3.69 -15.52
C ILE A 243 4.43 2.54 -16.32
N TYR A 244 3.99 1.32 -16.03
CA TYR A 244 4.10 0.21 -16.95
C TYR A 244 2.81 0.07 -17.76
N HIS A 245 2.92 0.08 -19.08
CA HIS A 245 1.78 -0.11 -20.00
C HIS A 245 1.70 -1.59 -20.36
N LEU A 246 0.60 -2.24 -19.97
CA LEU A 246 0.41 -3.69 -20.12
C LEU A 246 0.28 -4.12 -21.59
N ALA A 247 -0.33 -3.26 -22.43
CA ALA A 247 -0.64 -3.57 -23.83
C ALA A 247 0.61 -3.71 -24.72
N ASP A 248 1.57 -2.79 -24.57
CA ASP A 248 2.79 -2.72 -25.38
C ASP A 248 4.07 -3.03 -24.58
N LYS A 249 3.93 -3.39 -23.31
CA LYS A 249 5.01 -3.82 -22.40
C LYS A 249 6.13 -2.78 -22.27
N ARG A 250 5.77 -1.50 -22.16
CA ARG A 250 6.74 -0.40 -22.03
C ARG A 250 6.65 0.32 -20.69
N TRP A 251 7.81 0.79 -20.24
CA TRP A 251 7.92 1.73 -19.13
C TRP A 251 7.81 3.18 -19.61
N GLN A 252 7.18 4.01 -18.80
CA GLN A 252 7.11 5.46 -18.95
C GLN A 252 7.47 6.11 -17.61
N ALA A 253 8.51 6.94 -17.60
CA ALA A 253 8.84 7.75 -16.43
C ALA A 253 7.79 8.85 -16.20
N LEU A 254 7.44 9.09 -14.93
CA LEU A 254 6.64 10.23 -14.50
C LEU A 254 7.57 11.30 -13.91
N ASP A 255 8.29 12.00 -14.79
CA ASP A 255 9.35 12.93 -14.41
C ASP A 255 8.84 14.10 -13.54
N ASN A 256 9.77 14.71 -12.80
CA ASN A 256 9.54 15.87 -11.93
C ASN A 256 8.58 15.59 -10.76
N VAL A 257 8.73 14.43 -10.12
CA VAL A 257 8.06 14.14 -8.84
C VAL A 257 8.45 15.21 -7.80
N PRO A 258 7.49 15.91 -7.16
CA PRO A 258 7.79 17.02 -6.26
C PRO A 258 7.98 16.55 -4.80
N LEU A 259 8.66 15.41 -4.64
CA LEU A 259 9.02 14.79 -3.36
C LEU A 259 10.45 14.22 -3.49
N ASN A 260 11.16 14.08 -2.37
CA ASN A 260 12.44 13.40 -2.25
C ASN A 260 12.29 12.09 -1.47
N GLY A 261 13.23 11.18 -1.66
CA GLY A 261 13.28 9.86 -1.04
C GLY A 261 12.40 8.83 -1.72
N ALA A 262 12.29 7.65 -1.11
CA ALA A 262 11.39 6.61 -1.61
C ALA A 262 9.92 7.04 -1.48
N VAL A 263 9.10 6.70 -2.46
CA VAL A 263 7.64 6.74 -2.33
C VAL A 263 7.21 5.56 -1.48
N TYR A 264 6.36 5.78 -0.47
CA TYR A 264 5.93 4.72 0.46
C TYR A 264 4.58 4.15 0.06
N GLY A 265 3.63 5.00 -0.34
CA GLY A 265 2.26 4.62 -0.63
C GLY A 265 1.71 5.26 -1.89
N THR A 266 0.74 4.59 -2.50
CA THR A 266 -0.03 5.11 -3.63
C THR A 266 -1.53 5.00 -3.35
N ALA A 267 -2.31 5.85 -4.00
CA ALA A 267 -3.77 5.76 -4.05
C ALA A 267 -4.27 6.37 -5.36
N MET A 268 -5.55 6.18 -5.68
CA MET A 268 -6.15 6.83 -6.85
C MET A 268 -7.61 7.18 -6.64
N ASP A 269 -8.06 8.17 -7.40
CA ASP A 269 -9.47 8.49 -7.56
C ASP A 269 -9.75 8.95 -9.01
N ALA A 270 -10.92 9.56 -9.23
CA ALA A 270 -11.28 10.11 -10.53
C ALA A 270 -10.35 11.23 -11.04
N ARG A 271 -9.70 11.96 -10.13
CA ARG A 271 -8.82 13.12 -10.41
C ARG A 271 -7.41 12.70 -10.79
N GLY A 272 -6.97 11.51 -10.41
CA GLY A 272 -5.65 11.01 -10.80
C GLY A 272 -5.04 10.03 -9.83
N TRP A 273 -3.72 9.93 -9.87
CA TRP A 273 -2.92 9.07 -9.00
C TRP A 273 -2.23 9.90 -7.93
N TYR A 274 -2.12 9.34 -6.74
CA TYR A 274 -1.47 9.95 -5.60
C TYR A 274 -0.28 9.11 -5.19
N ILE A 275 0.79 9.78 -4.78
CA ILE A 275 1.95 9.19 -4.13
C ILE A 275 2.18 9.92 -2.81
N SER A 276 2.70 9.21 -1.82
CA SER A 276 3.05 9.80 -0.53
C SER A 276 4.33 9.22 0.05
N ASN A 277 4.97 10.04 0.86
CA ASN A 277 6.08 9.64 1.72
C ASN A 277 6.21 10.64 2.90
N PRO A 278 7.25 10.53 3.75
CA PRO A 278 7.43 11.46 4.87
C PRO A 278 7.46 12.96 4.52
N GLU A 279 7.72 13.35 3.26
CA GLU A 279 7.74 14.75 2.80
C GLU A 279 6.37 15.30 2.37
N GLY A 280 5.36 14.45 2.23
CA GLY A 280 4.04 14.91 1.83
C GLY A 280 3.30 14.00 0.85
N ILE A 281 2.40 14.64 0.12
CA ILE A 281 1.51 14.01 -0.86
C ILE A 281 1.62 14.78 -2.18
N ALA A 282 1.74 14.03 -3.28
CA ALA A 282 1.70 14.57 -4.63
C ALA A 282 0.68 13.84 -5.49
N ARG A 283 0.00 14.57 -6.37
CA ARG A 283 -1.00 14.05 -7.31
C ARG A 283 -0.53 14.21 -8.76
N TRP A 284 -0.59 13.14 -9.52
CA TRP A 284 -0.45 13.14 -10.98
C TRP A 284 -1.83 13.27 -11.64
N ASP A 285 -2.03 14.32 -12.42
CA ASP A 285 -3.32 14.60 -13.11
C ASP A 285 -3.43 14.00 -14.52
N GLY A 286 -2.45 13.18 -14.93
CA GLY A 286 -2.31 12.67 -16.29
C GLY A 286 -1.28 13.42 -17.14
N GLN A 287 -0.84 14.60 -16.71
CA GLN A 287 0.14 15.43 -17.44
C GLN A 287 1.29 15.92 -16.57
N LYS A 288 1.01 16.29 -15.31
CA LYS A 288 2.03 16.79 -14.38
C LYS A 288 1.70 16.46 -12.93
N TRP A 289 2.75 16.51 -12.11
CA TRP A 289 2.62 16.42 -10.67
C TRP A 289 2.21 17.75 -10.03
N HIS A 290 1.40 17.66 -8.98
CA HIS A 290 1.09 18.75 -8.08
C HIS A 290 1.35 18.27 -6.65
N LYS A 291 2.24 18.95 -5.91
CA LYS A 291 2.35 18.73 -4.47
C LYS A 291 1.11 19.33 -3.81
N ILE A 292 0.37 18.53 -3.05
CA ILE A 292 -0.90 18.95 -2.46
C ILE A 292 -0.85 19.05 -0.93
N SER A 293 0.16 18.45 -0.30
CA SER A 293 0.36 18.52 1.14
C SER A 293 1.84 18.30 1.49
N ASP A 294 2.31 18.93 2.56
CA ASP A 294 3.60 18.69 3.21
C ASP A 294 3.47 17.76 4.44
N ASN A 295 2.26 17.27 4.72
CA ASN A 295 2.01 16.42 5.88
C ASN A 295 2.67 15.04 5.70
N ASN A 296 3.41 14.61 6.73
CA ASN A 296 3.97 13.28 6.80
C ASN A 296 2.88 12.21 6.59
N THR A 297 2.96 11.50 5.47
CA THR A 297 1.94 10.55 5.02
C THR A 297 2.61 9.31 4.45
N TRP A 298 2.33 8.15 5.02
CA TRP A 298 2.95 6.88 4.65
C TRP A 298 1.99 6.00 3.85
N SER A 299 0.71 5.97 4.23
CA SER A 299 -0.34 5.25 3.53
C SER A 299 -1.55 6.15 3.25
N MET A 300 -2.29 5.85 2.19
CA MET A 300 -3.43 6.62 1.74
C MET A 300 -4.54 5.71 1.20
N THR A 301 -5.78 6.15 1.35
CA THR A 301 -6.94 5.54 0.73
C THR A 301 -7.91 6.61 0.23
N CYS A 302 -8.56 6.38 -0.91
CA CYS A 302 -9.42 7.36 -1.57
C CYS A 302 -10.84 6.81 -1.76
N GLY A 303 -11.83 7.67 -1.52
CA GLY A 303 -13.24 7.44 -1.83
C GLY A 303 -13.65 8.26 -3.04
N GLU A 304 -14.96 8.48 -3.18
CA GLU A 304 -15.49 9.17 -4.37
C GLU A 304 -15.07 10.63 -4.47
N THR A 305 -15.01 11.34 -3.34
CA THR A 305 -14.80 12.80 -3.31
C THR A 305 -13.53 13.23 -2.58
N ASP A 306 -12.94 12.36 -1.78
CA ASP A 306 -11.83 12.67 -0.89
C ASP A 306 -10.93 11.46 -0.62
N CYS A 307 -9.75 11.76 -0.10
CA CYS A 307 -8.79 10.79 0.35
C CYS A 307 -8.42 11.04 1.81
N ILE A 308 -7.97 9.98 2.46
CA ILE A 308 -7.41 10.00 3.82
C ILE A 308 -6.00 9.45 3.72
N GLY A 309 -5.05 10.18 4.29
CA GLY A 309 -3.67 9.77 4.48
C GLY A 309 -3.35 9.63 5.95
N VAL A 310 -2.51 8.67 6.30
CA VAL A 310 -2.04 8.44 7.67
C VAL A 310 -0.53 8.35 7.71
N GLY A 311 0.08 8.65 8.86
CA GLY A 311 1.53 8.60 9.00
C GLY A 311 2.04 8.70 10.44
N ALA A 312 3.21 9.29 10.60
CA ALA A 312 3.87 9.39 11.89
C ALA A 312 3.08 10.25 12.90
N LYS A 313 3.31 9.99 14.19
CA LYS A 313 2.82 10.81 15.31
C LYS A 313 1.30 11.03 15.30
N GLY A 314 0.56 9.97 15.02
CA GLY A 314 -0.90 9.98 14.98
C GLY A 314 -1.49 10.80 13.83
N SER A 315 -0.69 11.17 12.81
CA SER A 315 -1.12 11.99 11.69
C SER A 315 -2.25 11.33 10.91
N VAL A 316 -3.35 12.06 10.75
CA VAL A 316 -4.46 11.75 9.83
C VAL A 316 -4.75 13.00 9.02
N THR A 317 -4.68 12.89 7.70
CA THR A 317 -4.85 14.00 6.76
C THR A 317 -5.96 13.68 5.77
N ARG A 318 -6.98 14.51 5.69
CA ARG A 318 -8.04 14.44 4.66
C ARG A 318 -7.74 15.43 3.55
N PHE A 319 -7.90 15.04 2.28
CA PHE A 319 -7.60 15.88 1.12
C PHE A 319 -8.44 15.55 -0.12
#